data_AF-A0A8J7GST8-F1
#
_entry.id   AF-A0A8J7GST8-F1
#
_cell.length_a   1.000
_cell.length_b   1.000
_cell.length_c   1.000
_cell.angle_alpha   90.00
_cell.angle_beta   90.00
_cell.angle_gamma   90.00
#
_symmetry.space_group_name_H-M   'P 1'
#
loop_
_entity.id
_entity.type
_entity.pdbx_description
1 polymer ?
#
loop_
_entity_poly.entity_id
_entity_poly.type
_entity_poly.pdbx_seq_one_letter_code
_entity_poly.pdbx_strand_id
1 'polypeptide(L)'
;MIPRLAAHVALHWQPARGTWLLTRPESVVVLNETAADILTLCDGVRDVGEITRTLRRSYSDVEPAEVEELLADLARQRLVVLT
;
A
#
# COMPACT_ATOMS: atom_id res chain seq x y z
N MET A 1 11.48 8.93 3.60
CA MET A 1 11.24 7.61 3.00
C MET A 1 10.02 7.71 2.09
N ILE A 2 10.17 7.33 0.83
CA ILE A 2 9.11 7.41 -0.17
C ILE A 2 8.79 5.98 -0.63
N PRO A 3 7.64 5.41 -0.24
CA PRO A 3 7.26 4.08 -0.68
C PRO A 3 6.75 4.09 -2.12
N ARG A 4 7.20 3.09 -2.90
CA ARG A 4 6.65 2.78 -4.22
C ARG A 4 6.34 1.30 -4.36
N LEU A 5 5.37 0.95 -5.19
CA LEU A 5 5.15 -0.45 -5.59
C LEU A 5 6.41 -1.06 -6.22
N ALA A 6 6.66 -2.33 -5.91
CA ALA A 6 7.76 -3.07 -6.51
C ALA A 6 7.52 -3.29 -8.01
N ALA A 7 8.57 -3.25 -8.83
CA ALA A 7 8.46 -3.28 -10.29
C ALA A 7 7.81 -4.55 -10.88
N HIS A 8 7.80 -5.65 -10.12
CA HIS A 8 7.19 -6.92 -10.52
C HIS A 8 5.75 -7.07 -10.02
N VAL A 9 5.24 -6.07 -9.31
CA VAL A 9 3.93 -6.08 -8.67
C VAL A 9 3.05 -5.03 -9.34
N ALA A 10 1.82 -5.40 -9.68
CA ALA A 10 0.86 -4.48 -10.25
C ALA A 10 -0.44 -4.46 -9.44
N LEU A 11 -0.99 -3.27 -9.27
CA LEU A 11 -2.23 -3.03 -8.54
C LEU A 11 -3.36 -2.77 -9.54
N HIS A 12 -4.45 -3.53 -9.43
CA HIS A 12 -5.57 -3.47 -10.35
C HIS A 12 -6.90 -3.37 -9.61
N TRP A 13 -7.76 -2.44 -10.02
CA TRP A 13 -9.13 -2.38 -9.53
C TRP A 13 -10.01 -3.44 -10.19
N GLN A 14 -10.81 -4.14 -9.40
CA GLN A 14 -11.71 -5.20 -9.88
C GLN A 14 -13.17 -4.86 -9.60
N PRO A 15 -13.88 -4.27 -10.58
CA PRO A 15 -15.24 -3.78 -10.39
C PRO A 15 -16.24 -4.90 -10.08
N ALA A 16 -16.01 -6.12 -10.57
CA ALA A 16 -16.86 -7.27 -10.29
C ALA A 16 -16.92 -7.67 -8.81
N ARG A 17 -15.89 -7.31 -8.03
CA ARG A 17 -15.79 -7.61 -6.59
C ARG A 17 -15.74 -6.35 -5.71
N GLY A 18 -15.64 -5.17 -6.32
CA GLY A 18 -15.48 -3.91 -5.61
C GLY A 18 -14.21 -3.87 -4.75
N THR A 19 -13.12 -4.47 -5.21
CA THR A 19 -11.86 -4.55 -4.46
C THR A 19 -10.64 -4.34 -5.35
N TRP A 20 -9.50 -4.05 -4.72
CA TRP A 20 -8.20 -4.00 -5.36
C TRP A 20 -7.50 -5.35 -5.30
N LEU A 21 -6.91 -5.75 -6.42
CA LEU A 21 -6.07 -6.94 -6.52
C LEU A 21 -4.62 -6.53 -6.74
N LEU A 22 -3.73 -7.19 -6.00
CA LEU A 22 -2.31 -7.10 -6.18
C LEU A 22 -1.82 -8.35 -6.92
N THR A 23 -1.29 -8.17 -8.12
CA THR A 23 -0.72 -9.27 -8.91
C THR A 23 0.79 -9.26 -8.75
N ARG A 24 1.35 -10.43 -8.44
CA ARG A 24 2.79 -10.70 -8.49
C ARG A 24 3.02 -11.95 -9.35
N PRO A 25 4.24 -12.19 -9.85
CA PRO A 25 4.51 -13.28 -10.79
C PRO A 25 4.05 -14.66 -10.27
N GLU A 26 4.12 -14.85 -8.95
CA GLU A 26 3.82 -16.12 -8.30
C GLU A 26 2.38 -16.25 -7.80
N SER A 27 1.63 -15.15 -7.63
CA SER A 27 0.27 -15.20 -7.10
C SER A 27 -0.53 -13.91 -7.28
N VAL A 28 -1.85 -14.01 -7.11
CA VAL A 28 -2.75 -12.85 -6.98
C VAL A 28 -3.20 -12.74 -5.53
N VAL A 29 -3.08 -11.56 -4.94
CA VAL A 29 -3.51 -11.25 -3.58
C VAL A 29 -4.72 -10.32 -3.66
N VAL A 30 -5.80 -10.71 -2.99
CA VAL A 30 -6.98 -9.85 -2.80
C VAL A 30 -6.68 -8.93 -1.62
N LEU A 31 -6.74 -7.63 -1.83
CA LEU A 31 -6.50 -6.66 -0.77
C LEU A 31 -7.79 -6.39 -0.01
N ASN A 32 -7.65 -6.16 1.30
CA ASN A 32 -8.70 -5.49 2.04
C ASN A 32 -8.65 -3.97 1.74
N GLU A 33 -9.68 -3.25 2.15
CA GLU A 33 -9.82 -1.81 1.89
C GLU A 33 -8.61 -1.01 2.40
N THR A 34 -8.16 -1.30 3.61
CA THR A 34 -7.01 -0.63 4.23
C THR A 34 -5.70 -0.87 3.47
N ALA A 35 -5.38 -2.12 3.11
CA ALA A 35 -4.17 -2.40 2.34
C ALA A 35 -4.25 -1.78 0.93
N ALA A 36 -5.44 -1.75 0.34
CA ALA A 36 -5.65 -1.10 -0.95
C ALA A 36 -5.42 0.41 -0.90
N ASP A 37 -5.94 1.09 0.13
CA ASP A 37 -5.72 2.52 0.35
C ASP A 37 -4.22 2.81 0.53
N ILE A 38 -3.52 1.99 1.31
CA ILE A 38 -2.09 2.19 1.56
C ILE A 38 -1.28 1.96 0.27
N LEU A 39 -1.56 0.89 -0.47
CA LEU A 39 -0.85 0.57 -1.71
C LEU A 39 -1.17 1.54 -2.85
N THR A 40 -2.39 2.09 -2.92
CA THR A 40 -2.72 3.15 -3.89
C THR A 40 -1.99 4.46 -3.59
N LEU A 41 -1.65 4.72 -2.32
CA LEU A 41 -0.86 5.89 -1.93
C LEU A 41 0.66 5.70 -2.13
N CYS A 42 1.13 4.45 -2.27
CA CYS A 42 2.53 4.10 -2.53
C CYS A 42 2.92 4.29 -4.00
N ASP A 43 2.88 5.53 -4.48
CA ASP A 43 3.15 5.92 -5.87
C ASP A 43 4.62 6.29 -6.14
N GLY A 44 5.49 6.28 -5.12
CA GLY A 44 6.87 6.73 -5.26
C GLY A 44 7.02 8.26 -5.27
N VAL A 45 5.98 9.01 -4.91
CA VAL A 45 6.00 10.47 -4.79
C VAL A 45 5.70 10.90 -3.35
N ARG A 46 4.66 10.31 -2.73
CA ARG A 46 4.26 10.66 -1.36
C ARG A 46 5.22 10.07 -0.34
N ASP A 47 5.61 10.86 0.65
CA ASP A 47 6.32 10.34 1.83
C ASP A 47 5.35 9.74 2.85
N VAL A 48 5.90 9.09 3.88
CA VAL A 48 5.11 8.47 4.95
C VAL A 48 4.25 9.48 5.72
N GLY A 49 4.71 10.72 5.87
CA GLY A 49 3.92 11.76 6.53
C GLY A 49 2.67 12.12 5.72
N GLU A 50 2.81 12.24 4.40
CA GLU A 50 1.69 12.49 3.49
C GLU A 50 0.72 11.32 3.43
N ILE A 51 1.24 10.09 3.38
CA ILE A 51 0.44 8.86 3.40
C ILE A 51 -0.36 8.78 4.70
N THR A 52 0.31 8.97 5.85
CA THR A 52 -0.33 8.97 7.17
C THR A 52 -1.41 10.04 7.25
N ARG A 53 -1.13 11.27 6.80
CA ARG A 53 -2.12 12.36 6.77
C ARG A 53 -3.32 12.05 5.88
N THR A 54 -3.10 11.32 4.78
CA THR A 54 -4.17 10.92 3.87
C THR A 54 -5.02 9.81 4.48
N LEU A 55 -4.39 8.78 5.06
CA LEU A 55 -5.07 7.69 5.76
C LEU A 55 -5.88 8.19 6.95
N ARG A 56 -5.37 9.17 7.70
CA ARG A 56 -6.08 9.82 8.81
C ARG A 56 -7.43 10.45 8.43
N ARG A 57 -7.70 10.66 7.14
CA ARG A 57 -9.01 11.14 6.66
C ARG A 57 -10.05 10.02 6.61
N SER A 58 -9.62 8.79 6.35
CA SER A 58 -10.49 7.61 6.24
C SER A 58 -10.50 6.77 7.52
N TYR A 59 -9.38 6.77 8.26
CA TYR A 59 -9.16 5.99 9.46
C TYR A 59 -8.77 6.93 10.61
N SER A 60 -9.56 6.96 11.68
CA SER A 60 -9.40 7.93 12.76
C SER A 60 -8.20 7.67 13.67
N ASP A 61 -7.67 6.44 13.66
CA ASP A 61 -6.64 5.95 14.55
C ASP A 61 -5.50 5.35 13.71
N VAL A 62 -4.69 6.24 13.11
CA VAL A 62 -3.53 5.85 12.31
C VAL A 62 -2.33 6.60 12.84
N GLU A 63 -1.40 5.88 13.45
CA GLU A 63 -0.15 6.44 13.92
C GLU A 63 0.95 6.31 12.87
N PRO A 64 1.86 7.30 12.75
CA PRO A 64 2.94 7.24 11.76
C PRO A 64 3.81 5.99 11.94
N ALA A 65 4.05 5.59 13.19
CA ALA A 65 4.84 4.39 13.51
C ALA A 65 4.19 3.10 12.97
N GLU A 66 2.87 2.99 13.04
CA GLU A 66 2.14 1.82 12.48
C GLU A 66 2.22 1.80 10.96
N VAL A 67 2.13 2.97 10.31
CA VAL A 67 2.30 3.09 8.86
C VAL A 67 3.73 2.69 8.45
N GLU A 68 4.74 3.13 9.19
CA GLU A 68 6.13 2.73 8.97
C GLU A 68 6.34 1.23 9.14
N GLU A 69 5.77 0.64 10.19
CA GLU A 69 5.87 -0.80 10.46
C GLU A 69 5.19 -1.62 9.36
N LEU A 70 3.99 -1.23 8.95
CA LEU A 70 3.28 -1.89 7.87
C LEU A 70 4.02 -1.77 6.53
N LEU A 71 4.56 -0.59 6.22
CA LEU A 71 5.37 -0.38 5.02
C LEU A 71 6.65 -1.21 5.04
N ALA A 72 7.29 -1.35 6.21
CA ALA A 72 8.44 -2.23 6.38
C ALA A 72 8.07 -3.70 6.16
N ASP A 73 6.91 -4.15 6.62
CA ASP A 73 6.43 -5.52 6.39
C ASP A 73 6.08 -5.78 4.92
N LEU A 74 5.43 -4.83 4.25
CA LEU A 74 5.18 -4.90 2.81
C LEU A 74 6.50 -4.92 2.02
N ALA A 75 7.52 -4.20 2.48
CA ALA A 75 8.85 -4.23 1.89
C ALA A 75 9.57 -5.57 2.12
N ARG A 76 9.43 -6.18 3.30
CA ARG A 76 9.92 -7.55 3.58
C ARG A 76 9.28 -8.59 2.67
N GLN A 77 7.99 -8.41 2.34
CA GLN A 77 7.26 -9.26 1.39
C GLN A 77 7.59 -8.94 -0.07
N ARG A 78 8.49 -7.98 -0.33
CA ARG A 78 8.89 -7.50 -1.67
C ARG A 78 7.74 -6.88 -2.48
N LEU A 79 6.69 -6.41 -1.81
CA LEU A 79 5.54 -5.78 -2.44
C LEU A 79 5.76 -4.28 -2.68
N VAL A 80 6.49 -3.63 -1.76
CA VAL A 80 6.81 -2.20 -1.78
C VAL A 80 8.32 -2.02 -1.66
N VAL A 81 8.85 -0.94 -2.23
CA VAL A 81 10.24 -0.52 -2.09
C VAL A 81 10.26 0.83 -1.39
N LEU A 82 11.04 0.93 -0.32
CA LEU A 82 11.26 2.16 0.44
C LEU A 82 12.56 2.78 -0.06
N THR A 83 12.48 4.00 -0.62
CA THR A 83 13.64 4.77 -1.10
C THR A 83 13.80 6.05 -0.29
#